data_AF-A0A5D2DUJ3-F1
#
_entry.id   AF-A0A5D2DUJ3-F1
#
_cell.length_a   1.000
_cell.length_b   1.000
_cell.length_c   1.000
_cell.angle_alpha   90.00
_cell.angle_beta   90.00
_cell.angle_gamma   90.00
#
_symmetry.space_group_name_H-M   'P 1'
#
loop_
_entity.id
_entity.type
_entity.pdbx_description
1 polymer ?
#
loop_
_entity_poly.entity_id
_entity_poly.type
_entity_poly.pdbx_seq_one_letter_code
_entity_poly.pdbx_strand_id
1 'polypeptide(L)'
;MTHDYKYICFFNLIGWAGTLLIYKILYGDELNGVSYSDPAIVKKYVRCAPLDEIFELDRATLKSDGIFHSNPRGWFTFGHASTLLRDVFAGIDPDLDALVEFEAFQKLGDPITRRQVV
;
A
#
# COMPACT_ATOMS: atom_id res chain seq x y z
N MET A 1 -1.73 27.69 -16.98
CA MET A 1 -1.28 26.30 -16.72
C MET A 1 -0.30 26.34 -15.57
N THR A 2 -0.80 26.50 -14.36
CA THR A 2 -0.02 26.29 -13.13
C THR A 2 -0.25 24.85 -12.76
N HIS A 3 0.81 24.05 -12.82
CA HIS A 3 0.70 22.68 -12.39
C HIS A 3 0.67 22.64 -10.87
N ASP A 4 -0.45 22.19 -10.30
CA ASP A 4 -0.66 21.96 -8.86
C ASP A 4 0.10 20.70 -8.42
N TYR A 5 1.42 20.77 -8.47
CA TYR A 5 2.26 19.71 -7.93
C TYR A 5 2.66 20.05 -6.49
N LYS A 6 2.14 19.27 -5.54
CA LYS A 6 2.57 19.26 -4.14
C LYS A 6 3.95 18.60 -4.06
N TYR A 7 5.03 19.39 -4.03
CA TYR A 7 6.39 18.86 -3.90
C TYR A 7 6.97 19.15 -2.52
N ILE A 8 7.68 18.18 -1.92
CA ILE A 8 8.58 18.45 -0.79
C ILE A 8 9.96 18.75 -1.40
N CYS A 9 10.40 20.01 -1.37
CA CYS A 9 11.71 20.40 -1.87
C CYS A 9 12.78 20.26 -0.78
N PHE A 10 13.72 19.34 -0.97
CA PHE A 10 14.91 19.20 -0.15
C PHE A 10 16.03 20.13 -0.66
N PHE A 11 16.36 21.17 0.10
CA PHE A 11 17.54 21.99 -0.18
C PHE A 11 18.68 21.57 0.76
N ASN A 12 19.70 20.91 0.22
CA ASN A 12 20.97 20.73 0.91
C ASN A 12 21.85 21.95 0.61
N LEU A 13 22.01 22.86 1.58
CA LEU A 13 23.04 23.90 1.50
C LEU A 13 24.32 23.34 2.16
N ILE A 14 25.33 23.05 1.35
CA ILE A 14 26.65 22.62 1.85
C ILE A 14 27.44 23.87 2.24
N GLY A 15 27.48 24.18 3.54
CA GLY A 15 28.30 25.25 4.12
C GLY A 15 29.46 24.69 4.94
N TRP A 16 30.51 25.50 5.13
CA TRP A 16 31.79 25.13 5.76
C TRP A 16 31.69 24.67 7.23
N ALA A 17 30.53 24.84 7.88
CA ALA A 17 30.26 24.45 9.27
C ALA A 17 29.35 23.20 9.40
N GLY A 18 29.11 22.46 8.31
CA GLY A 18 28.27 21.26 8.31
C GLY A 18 27.01 21.39 7.46
N THR A 19 26.40 20.24 7.15
CA THR A 19 25.19 20.16 6.32
C THR A 19 23.99 20.78 7.05
N LEU A 20 23.50 21.93 6.57
CA LEU A 20 22.25 22.51 7.03
C LEU A 20 21.13 22.00 6.11
N LEU A 21 20.41 20.96 6.56
CA LEU A 21 19.18 20.51 5.90
C LEU A 21 18.09 21.54 6.20
N ILE A 22 17.77 22.39 5.23
CA ILE A 22 16.63 23.30 5.31
C ILE A 22 15.45 22.61 4.62
N TYR A 23 14.33 22.51 5.33
CA TYR A 23 13.08 22.04 4.74
C TYR A 23 12.14 23.24 4.53
N LYS A 24 11.62 23.34 3.31
CA LYS A 24 10.58 24.30 2.94
C LYS A 24 9.33 23.49 2.60
N ILE A 25 8.28 23.65 3.41
CA ILE A 25 6.99 23.04 3.12
C ILE A 25 6.32 23.89 2.04
N LEU A 26 5.99 23.27 0.90
CA LEU A 26 5.41 23.96 -0.26
C LEU A 26 3.87 24.02 -0.17
N TYR A 27 3.36 24.93 -0.99
CA TYR A 27 2.02 25.52 -1.03
C TYR A 27 0.85 24.53 -1.01
N GLY A 28 -0.21 24.90 -0.29
CA GLY A 28 -1.53 24.26 -0.39
C GLY A 28 -2.42 24.42 0.85
N ASP A 29 -1.82 24.48 2.05
CA ASP A 29 -2.56 24.29 3.31
C ASP A 29 -2.05 25.19 4.46
N GLU A 30 -2.39 24.87 5.72
CA GLU A 30 -2.07 25.65 6.93
C GLU A 30 -0.58 25.96 7.12
N LEU A 31 0.32 25.13 6.58
CA LEU A 31 1.78 25.29 6.69
C LEU A 31 2.41 26.01 5.48
N ASN A 32 1.61 26.68 4.66
CA ASN A 32 2.08 27.35 3.47
C ASN A 32 3.08 28.48 3.79
N GLY A 33 4.24 28.45 3.13
CA GLY A 33 5.29 29.47 3.27
C GLY A 33 6.14 29.34 4.53
N VAL A 34 5.90 28.33 5.38
CA VAL A 34 6.69 28.10 6.59
C VAL A 34 7.97 27.33 6.22
N SER A 35 9.11 27.95 6.51
CA SER A 35 10.42 27.31 6.41
C SER A 35 10.94 27.00 7.80
N TYR A 36 11.64 25.89 7.91
CA TYR A 36 12.17 25.45 9.19
C TYR A 36 13.60 24.93 9.02
N SER A 37 14.42 25.20 10.03
CA SER A 37 15.84 24.86 10.06
C SER A 37 16.22 23.87 11.16
N ASP A 38 15.34 23.62 12.14
CA ASP A 38 15.62 22.70 13.23
C ASP A 38 15.66 21.24 12.75
N PRO A 39 16.79 20.52 12.93
CA PRO A 39 16.97 19.18 12.39
C PRO A 39 16.02 18.13 12.97
N ALA A 40 15.47 18.33 14.18
CA ALA A 40 14.52 17.37 14.75
C ALA A 40 13.17 17.45 14.03
N ILE A 41 12.68 18.68 13.79
CA ILE A 41 11.43 18.87 13.07
C ILE A 41 11.58 18.51 11.58
N VAL A 42 12.73 18.81 10.94
CA VAL A 42 13.04 18.33 9.57
C VAL A 42 12.77 16.83 9.49
N LYS A 43 13.46 16.06 10.34
CA LYS A 43 13.42 14.59 10.31
C LYS A 43 12.01 14.06 10.54
N LYS A 44 11.19 14.72 11.36
CA LYS A 44 9.78 14.34 11.58
C LYS A 44 9.01 14.38 10.26
N TYR A 45 9.10 15.48 9.50
CA TYR A 45 8.38 15.61 8.22
C TYR A 45 8.97 14.72 7.13
N VAL A 46 10.30 14.55 7.09
CA VAL A 46 10.95 13.62 6.14
C VAL A 46 10.46 12.19 6.32
N ARG A 47 10.22 11.75 7.57
CA ARG A 47 9.69 10.41 7.86
C ARG A 47 8.25 10.23 7.40
N CYS A 48 7.49 11.31 7.24
CA CYS A 48 6.11 11.27 6.76
C CYS A 48 6.01 11.37 5.24
N ALA A 49 7.05 11.84 4.53
CA ALA A 49 7.04 12.00 3.08
C ALA A 49 6.68 10.72 2.28
N PRO A 50 7.05 9.49 2.70
CA PRO A 50 6.62 8.28 2.00
C PRO A 50 5.11 8.02 2.06
N LEU A 51 4.38 8.64 3.00
CA LEU A 51 2.93 8.56 3.12
C LEU A 51 2.20 9.59 2.22
N ASP A 52 2.95 10.23 1.31
CA ASP A 52 2.51 11.24 0.33
C ASP A 52 2.08 12.56 0.96
N GLU A 53 0.96 12.55 1.68
CA GLU A 53 0.37 13.75 2.26
C GLU A 53 0.42 13.73 3.80
N ILE A 54 0.70 14.89 4.39
CA ILE A 54 0.88 15.04 5.83
C ILE A 54 -0.37 15.69 6.41
N PHE A 55 -1.04 14.95 7.29
CA PHE A 55 -2.25 15.40 7.97
C PHE A 55 -2.03 15.57 9.47
N GLU A 56 -2.75 16.52 10.07
CA GLU A 56 -2.94 16.55 11.51
C GLU A 56 -4.05 15.57 11.89
N LEU A 57 -3.73 14.62 12.77
CA LEU A 57 -4.62 13.56 13.20
C LEU A 57 -4.88 13.69 14.69
N ASP A 58 -6.15 13.87 15.07
CA ASP A 58 -6.55 13.81 16.47
C ASP A 58 -6.46 12.36 16.99
N ARG A 59 -5.56 12.16 17.96
CA ARG A 59 -5.38 10.88 18.64
C ARG A 59 -6.07 10.80 19.99
N ALA A 60 -6.51 11.92 20.56
CA ALA A 60 -7.01 11.98 21.92
C ALA A 60 -8.45 11.44 22.02
N THR A 61 -9.31 11.80 21.06
CA THR A 61 -10.74 11.45 21.11
C THR A 61 -10.99 9.95 21.18
N LEU A 62 -10.30 9.17 20.34
CA LEU A 62 -10.48 7.72 20.24
C LEU A 62 -9.33 6.91 20.87
N LYS A 63 -8.35 7.57 21.51
CA LYS A 63 -7.14 6.94 22.05
C LYS A 63 -6.44 6.06 21.01
N SER A 64 -6.23 6.59 19.81
CA SER A 64 -5.62 5.82 18.72
C SER A 64 -4.16 5.48 19.02
N ASP A 65 -3.79 4.24 18.72
CA ASP A 65 -2.48 3.63 19.03
C ASP A 65 -1.37 4.01 18.03
N GLY A 66 -1.74 4.55 16.87
CA GLY A 66 -0.82 4.94 15.80
C GLY A 66 -0.49 3.82 14.81
N ILE A 67 -1.23 2.70 14.84
CA ILE A 67 -1.07 1.58 13.90
C ILE A 67 -2.12 1.67 12.78
N PHE A 68 -1.71 1.37 11.54
CA PHE A 68 -2.64 1.31 10.42
C PHE A 68 -3.51 0.06 10.49
N HIS A 69 -4.81 0.24 10.27
CA HIS A 69 -5.81 -0.82 10.22
C HIS A 69 -6.34 -1.01 8.81
N SER A 70 -6.82 -2.21 8.48
CA SER A 70 -7.46 -2.49 7.20
C SER A 70 -8.88 -1.93 7.13
N ASN A 71 -9.30 -1.54 5.92
CA ASN A 71 -10.62 -0.95 5.67
C ASN A 71 -11.70 -2.06 5.48
N PRO A 72 -13.01 -1.77 5.59
CA PRO A 72 -14.06 -2.76 5.32
C PRO A 72 -13.96 -3.42 3.95
N ARG A 73 -13.42 -2.73 2.93
CA ARG A 73 -13.11 -3.35 1.63
C ARG A 73 -12.14 -4.51 1.75
N GLY A 74 -11.06 -4.34 2.53
CA GLY A 74 -10.09 -5.41 2.77
C GLY A 74 -10.71 -6.59 3.51
N TRP A 75 -11.51 -6.31 4.55
CA TRP A 75 -12.23 -7.34 5.31
C TRP A 75 -13.25 -8.10 4.45
N PHE A 76 -14.01 -7.39 3.63
CA PHE A 76 -14.98 -8.00 2.72
C PHE A 76 -14.28 -8.93 1.73
N THR A 77 -13.21 -8.46 1.08
CA THR A 77 -12.43 -9.29 0.14
C THR A 77 -11.85 -10.52 0.82
N PHE A 78 -11.26 -10.37 2.00
CA PHE A 78 -10.70 -11.50 2.76
C PHE A 78 -11.78 -12.54 3.12
N GLY A 79 -12.94 -12.07 3.60
CA GLY A 79 -14.06 -12.96 3.94
C GLY A 79 -14.55 -13.78 2.75
N HIS A 80 -14.72 -13.14 1.59
CA HIS A 80 -15.20 -13.83 0.38
C HIS A 80 -14.17 -14.81 -0.18
N ALA A 81 -12.89 -14.43 -0.19
CA ALA A 81 -11.83 -15.32 -0.62
C ALA A 81 -11.75 -16.58 0.28
N SER A 82 -11.88 -16.39 1.59
CA SER A 82 -11.80 -17.49 2.57
C SER A 82 -13.01 -18.44 2.51
N THR A 83 -14.19 -17.96 2.11
CA THR A 83 -15.40 -18.79 2.03
C THR A 83 -15.53 -19.51 0.71
N LEU A 84 -15.28 -18.84 -0.41
CA LEU A 84 -15.46 -19.42 -1.76
C LEU A 84 -14.35 -20.39 -2.14
N LEU A 85 -13.12 -20.15 -1.66
CA LEU A 85 -11.95 -20.97 -1.98
C LEU A 85 -11.49 -21.79 -0.78
N ARG A 86 -12.39 -22.08 0.18
CA ARG A 86 -12.02 -22.64 1.49
C ARG A 86 -11.18 -23.92 1.40
N ASP A 87 -11.48 -24.77 0.43
CA ASP A 87 -10.80 -26.03 0.15
C ASP A 87 -9.37 -25.85 -0.39
N VAL A 88 -9.13 -24.79 -1.17
CA VAL A 88 -7.84 -24.51 -1.81
C VAL A 88 -7.12 -23.28 -1.25
N PHE A 89 -7.68 -22.63 -0.23
CA PHE A 89 -7.22 -21.32 0.28
C PHE A 89 -5.77 -21.36 0.79
N ALA A 90 -5.36 -22.51 1.35
CA ALA A 90 -4.02 -22.72 1.89
C ALA A 90 -3.10 -23.53 0.96
N GLY A 91 -3.57 -23.89 -0.25
CA GLY A 91 -2.83 -24.71 -1.19
C GLY A 91 -3.75 -25.56 -2.07
N ILE A 92 -3.25 -25.94 -3.23
CA ILE A 92 -3.93 -26.84 -4.19
C ILE A 92 -3.42 -28.27 -3.95
N ASP A 93 -4.25 -29.26 -4.25
CA ASP A 93 -3.86 -30.67 -4.26
C ASP A 93 -2.63 -30.90 -5.18
N PRO A 94 -1.52 -31.48 -4.67
CA PRO A 94 -0.34 -31.75 -5.50
C PRO A 94 -0.59 -32.77 -6.61
N ASP A 95 -1.63 -33.62 -6.52
CA ASP A 95 -1.88 -34.71 -7.47
C ASP A 95 -2.93 -34.33 -8.57
N LEU A 96 -3.06 -33.05 -8.90
CA LEU A 96 -4.08 -32.52 -9.82
C LEU A 96 -3.72 -32.63 -11.32
N ASP A 97 -2.53 -33.13 -11.65
CA ASP A 97 -1.95 -33.10 -13.02
C ASP A 97 -2.85 -33.74 -14.09
N ALA A 98 -3.53 -34.82 -13.76
CA ALA A 98 -4.39 -35.52 -14.70
C ALA A 98 -5.61 -34.70 -15.16
N LEU A 99 -6.07 -33.73 -14.35
CA LEU A 99 -7.24 -32.90 -14.65
C LEU A 99 -6.92 -31.66 -15.50
N VAL A 100 -5.64 -31.28 -15.56
CA VAL A 100 -5.17 -30.11 -16.32
C VAL A 100 -4.60 -30.48 -17.70
N GLU A 101 -4.54 -31.78 -18.02
CA GLU A 101 -4.10 -32.25 -19.34
C GLU A 101 -5.04 -31.76 -20.46
N PHE A 102 -4.45 -31.15 -21.49
CA PHE A 102 -5.22 -30.56 -22.60
C PHE A 102 -6.02 -31.62 -23.34
N GLU A 103 -7.28 -31.28 -23.67
CA GLU A 103 -8.21 -32.13 -24.40
C GLU A 103 -8.56 -33.49 -23.76
N ALA A 104 -8.13 -33.75 -22.51
CA ALA A 104 -8.42 -35.02 -21.82
C ALA A 104 -9.91 -35.18 -21.46
N PHE A 105 -10.63 -34.08 -21.26
CA PHE A 105 -12.03 -34.08 -20.83
C PHE A 105 -12.93 -33.30 -21.80
N GLN A 106 -14.20 -33.71 -21.89
CA GLN A 106 -15.23 -32.94 -22.59
C GLN A 106 -15.62 -31.68 -21.81
N LYS A 107 -15.51 -31.70 -20.48
CA LYS A 107 -15.77 -30.57 -19.59
C LYS A 107 -14.64 -30.41 -18.57
N LEU A 108 -14.08 -29.22 -18.46
CA LEU A 108 -12.97 -28.92 -17.55
C LEU A 108 -13.39 -29.10 -16.08
N GLY A 109 -12.54 -29.74 -15.28
CA GLY A 109 -12.78 -29.96 -13.85
C GLY A 109 -13.81 -31.06 -13.53
N ASP A 110 -14.23 -31.85 -14.53
CA ASP A 110 -15.24 -32.90 -14.37
C ASP A 110 -14.66 -34.30 -14.71
N PRO A 111 -14.23 -35.09 -13.71
CA PRO A 111 -13.54 -36.36 -13.92
C PRO A 111 -14.34 -37.41 -14.70
N ILE A 112 -15.68 -37.34 -14.66
CA ILE A 112 -16.54 -38.32 -15.33
C ILE A 112 -16.68 -38.07 -16.84
N THR A 113 -16.15 -36.95 -17.35
CA THR A 113 -16.28 -36.55 -18.76
C THR A 113 -15.02 -36.85 -19.60
N ARG A 114 -14.18 -37.78 -19.16
CA ARG A 114 -12.95 -38.14 -19.87
C ARG A 114 -13.26 -38.64 -21.28
N ARG A 115 -12.56 -38.10 -22.29
CA ARG A 115 -12.75 -38.54 -23.69
C ARG A 115 -12.31 -39.99 -23.85
N GLN A 116 -13.16 -40.81 -24.47
CA GLN A 116 -12.77 -42.14 -24.93
C GLN A 116 -12.02 -41.98 -26.26
N VAL A 117 -10.87 -42.66 -26.38
CA VAL A 117 -10.16 -42.75 -27.67
C VAL A 117 -11.05 -43.58 -28.60
N VAL A 118 -11.52 -42.96 -29.67
CA VAL A 118 -12.15 -43.64 -30.80
C VAL A 118 -11.07 -44.02 -31.80
#